data_AF-A0A8T3TTG5-F1
#
_entry.id   AF-A0A8T3TTG5-F1
#
_cell.length_a   1.000
_cell.length_b   1.000
_cell.length_c   1.000
_cell.angle_alpha   90.00
_cell.angle_beta   90.00
_cell.angle_gamma   90.00
#
_symmetry.space_group_name_H-M   'P 1'
#
loop_
_entity.id
_entity.type
_entity.pdbx_description
1 polymer ?
#
loop_
_entity_poly.entity_id
_entity_poly.type
_entity_poly.pdbx_seq_one_letter_code
_entity_poly.pdbx_strand_id
1 'polypeptide(L)'
;MELRKRLGETLDHAAAGERIVIERDRKPMAVLLPYSVAAIEDETVEQRLERVDAAFESLRRLGKRIRASNPDGPDAVTSIRMDRDHGHTQDRMVDERS
;
A
#
# COMPACT_ATOMS: atom_id res chain seq x y z
N MET A 1 -9.60 15.72 -32.22
CA MET A 1 -10.12 15.05 -30.99
C MET A 1 -9.04 14.30 -30.19
N GLU A 2 -7.84 14.07 -30.73
CA GLU A 2 -6.79 13.23 -30.11
C GLU A 2 -6.25 13.72 -28.76
N LEU A 3 -6.10 15.03 -28.60
CA LEU A 3 -5.62 15.66 -27.36
C LEU A 3 -6.51 15.35 -26.15
N ARG A 4 -7.83 15.31 -26.36
CA ARG A 4 -8.79 15.03 -25.28
C ARG A 4 -8.75 13.57 -24.85
N LYS A 5 -8.53 12.66 -25.80
CA LYS A 5 -8.40 11.23 -25.53
C LYS A 5 -7.12 10.92 -24.74
N ARG A 6 -5.99 11.49 -25.17
CA ARG A 6 -4.71 11.36 -24.46
C ARG A 6 -4.76 11.92 -23.05
N LEU A 7 -5.45 13.04 -22.85
CA LEU A 7 -5.66 13.59 -21.51
C LEU A 7 -6.47 12.64 -20.62
N GLY A 8 -7.51 12.00 -21.16
CA GLY A 8 -8.28 10.98 -20.42
C GLY A 8 -7.39 9.83 -19.95
N GLU A 9 -6.58 9.27 -20.85
CA GLU A 9 -5.65 8.17 -20.54
C GLU A 9 -4.64 8.60 -19.44
N THR A 10 -4.07 9.80 -19.54
CA THR A 10 -3.17 10.34 -18.50
C THR A 10 -3.85 10.50 -17.14
N LEU A 11 -5.11 10.94 -17.11
CA LEU A 11 -5.88 11.06 -15.87
C LEU A 11 -6.19 9.69 -15.26
N ASP A 12 -6.47 8.68 -16.08
CA ASP A 12 -6.71 7.30 -15.62
C ASP A 12 -5.45 6.70 -14.97
N HIS A 13 -4.28 6.91 -15.57
CA HIS A 13 -3.00 6.50 -14.99
C HIS A 13 -2.75 7.18 -13.64
N ALA A 14 -2.97 8.49 -13.56
CA ALA A 14 -2.84 9.21 -12.29
C ALA A 14 -3.84 8.69 -11.25
N ALA A 15 -5.09 8.40 -11.62
CA ALA A 15 -6.11 7.86 -10.73
C ALA A 15 -5.77 6.44 -10.22
N ALA A 16 -5.03 5.65 -11.00
CA ALA A 16 -4.52 4.34 -10.60
C ALA A 16 -3.35 4.41 -9.58
N GLY A 17 -2.91 5.60 -9.20
CA GLY A 17 -1.83 5.81 -8.24
C GLY A 17 -0.49 6.14 -8.87
N GLU A 18 -0.41 6.30 -10.19
CA GLU A 18 0.83 6.72 -10.84
C GLU A 18 1.12 8.21 -10.59
N ARG A 19 2.37 8.51 -10.26
CA ARG A 19 2.84 9.88 -10.10
C ARG A 19 3.33 10.40 -11.45
N ILE A 20 2.61 11.37 -12.02
CA ILE A 20 2.96 11.95 -13.32
C ILE A 20 3.59 13.33 -13.10
N VAL A 21 4.84 13.49 -13.53
CA VAL A 21 5.55 14.78 -13.47
C VAL A 21 5.30 15.54 -14.76
N ILE A 22 4.81 16.77 -14.65
CA ILE A 22 4.62 17.68 -15.77
C ILE A 22 5.86 18.57 -15.85
N GLU A 23 6.55 18.48 -16.98
CA GLU A 23 7.78 19.24 -17.24
C GLU A 23 7.58 20.30 -18.33
N ARG A 24 8.34 21.39 -18.21
CA ARG A 24 8.54 22.38 -19.28
C ARG A 24 10.02 22.69 -19.37
N ASP A 25 10.58 22.67 -20.58
CA ASP A 25 12.02 22.91 -20.80
C ASP A 25 12.92 22.01 -19.94
N ARG A 26 12.51 20.73 -19.76
CA ARG A 26 13.17 19.72 -18.90
C ARG A 26 13.26 20.12 -17.43
N LYS A 27 12.38 21.02 -16.98
CA LYS A 27 12.24 21.41 -15.58
C LYS A 27 10.88 20.95 -15.08
N PRO A 28 10.82 20.26 -13.93
CA PRO A 28 9.55 19.89 -13.32
C PRO A 28 8.79 21.16 -12.91
N MET A 29 7.52 21.24 -13.30
CA MET A 29 6.65 22.38 -13.01
C MET A 29 5.48 21.99 -12.10
N ALA A 30 4.93 20.79 -12.29
CA ALA A 30 3.81 20.30 -11.50
C ALA A 30 3.86 18.77 -11.41
N VAL A 31 3.07 18.23 -10.48
CA VAL A 31 2.85 16.80 -10.35
C VAL A 31 1.34 16.56 -10.36
N LEU A 32 0.90 15.60 -11.16
CA LEU A 32 -0.45 15.08 -11.14
C LEU A 32 -0.47 13.81 -10.27
N LEU A 33 -1.33 13.82 -9.25
CA LEU A 33 -1.52 12.75 -8.27
C LEU A 33 -3.01 12.45 -8.13
N PRO A 34 -3.40 11.24 -7.68
CA PRO A 34 -4.75 11.01 -7.19
C PRO A 34 -5.12 12.02 -6.10
N TYR A 35 -6.36 12.50 -6.11
CA TYR A 35 -6.83 13.46 -5.10
C TYR A 35 -6.71 12.91 -3.66
N SER A 36 -6.91 11.61 -3.47
CA SER A 36 -6.71 10.95 -2.18
C SER A 36 -5.28 11.04 -1.65
N VAL A 37 -4.28 11.17 -2.52
CA VAL A 37 -2.87 11.37 -2.15
C VAL A 37 -2.60 12.84 -1.88
N ALA A 38 -3.12 13.74 -2.72
CA ALA A 38 -2.99 15.18 -2.52
C ALA A 38 -3.65 15.65 -1.21
N ALA A 39 -4.80 15.09 -0.85
CA ALA A 39 -5.50 15.40 0.40
C ALA A 39 -4.73 14.99 1.67
N ILE A 40 -3.74 14.09 1.55
CA ILE A 40 -2.86 13.70 2.67
C ILE A 40 -1.77 14.76 2.89
N GLU A 41 -1.38 15.49 1.85
CA GLU A 41 -0.35 16.53 1.97
C GLU A 41 -0.88 17.82 2.61
N ASP A 42 -2.21 18.02 2.63
CA ASP A 42 -2.87 19.12 3.35
C ASP A 42 -3.13 18.82 4.84
N GLU A 43 -2.82 17.60 5.33
CA GLU A 43 -2.96 17.26 6.75
C GLU A 43 -1.87 17.92 7.61
N THR A 44 -2.27 18.45 8.76
CA THR A 44 -1.30 18.83 9.79
C THR A 44 -0.62 17.59 10.37
N VAL A 45 0.53 17.77 11.02
CA VAL A 45 1.25 16.67 11.70
C VAL A 45 0.33 15.98 12.70
N GLU A 46 -0.49 16.74 13.43
CA GLU A 46 -1.44 16.23 14.41
C GLU A 46 -2.51 15.34 13.75
N GLN A 47 -3.12 15.78 12.65
CA GLN A 47 -4.12 15.00 11.92
C GLN A 47 -3.54 13.70 11.36
N ARG A 48 -2.29 13.75 10.90
CA ARG A 48 -1.57 12.57 10.44
C ARG A 48 -1.33 11.58 11.58
N LEU A 49 -0.91 12.06 12.76
CA LEU A 49 -0.70 11.21 13.94
C LEU A 49 -2.01 10.59 14.41
N GLU A 50 -3.09 11.36 14.49
CA GLU A 50 -4.42 10.86 14.86
C GLU A 50 -4.90 9.75 13.93
N ARG A 51 -4.71 9.91 12.61
CA ARG A 51 -5.07 8.88 11.63
C ARG A 51 -4.23 7.61 11.81
N VAL A 52 -2.92 7.77 12.03
CA VAL A 52 -2.01 6.63 12.24
C VAL A 52 -2.39 5.88 13.51
N ASP A 53 -2.68 6.59 14.60
CA ASP A 53 -3.12 6.01 15.87
C ASP A 53 -4.46 5.28 15.72
N ALA A 54 -5.42 5.87 14.99
CA ALA A 54 -6.69 5.22 14.69
C ALA A 54 -6.53 3.92 13.88
N ALA A 55 -5.58 3.89 12.95
CA ALA A 55 -5.23 2.69 12.20
C ALA A 55 -4.63 1.61 13.11
N PHE A 56 -3.67 1.98 13.98
CA PHE A 56 -3.09 1.05 14.96
C PHE A 56 -4.14 0.49 15.92
N GLU A 57 -5.08 1.30 16.41
CA GLU A 57 -6.14 0.82 17.28
C GLU A 57 -7.10 -0.12 16.54
N SER A 58 -7.33 0.10 15.25
CA SER A 58 -8.13 -0.80 14.41
C SER A 58 -7.44 -2.17 14.24
N LEU A 59 -6.13 -2.18 13.98
CA LEU A 59 -5.32 -3.41 13.92
C LEU A 59 -5.30 -4.14 15.27
N ARG A 60 -5.18 -3.41 16.37
CA ARG A 60 -5.21 -3.98 17.73
C ARG A 60 -6.55 -4.66 18.02
N ARG A 61 -7.66 -4.02 17.65
CA ARG A 61 -9.01 -4.60 17.77
C ARG A 61 -9.17 -5.85 16.92
N LEU A 62 -8.64 -5.85 15.69
CA LEU A 62 -8.62 -7.04 14.85
C LEU A 62 -7.82 -8.18 15.50
N GLY A 63 -6.62 -7.90 16.00
CA GLY A 63 -5.79 -8.89 16.69
C GLY A 63 -6.47 -9.49 17.92
N LYS A 64 -7.16 -8.66 18.73
CA LYS A 64 -7.97 -9.15 19.86
C LYS A 64 -9.08 -10.11 19.41
N ARG A 65 -9.79 -9.81 18.33
CA ARG A 65 -10.83 -10.71 17.78
C ARG A 65 -10.25 -12.04 17.32
N ILE A 66 -9.15 -12.00 16.57
CA ILE A 66 -8.47 -13.20 16.09
C ILE A 66 -8.03 -14.08 17.27
N ARG A 67 -7.41 -13.49 18.29
CA ARG A 67 -6.99 -14.20 19.50
C ARG A 67 -8.17 -14.78 20.29
N ALA A 68 -9.30 -14.07 20.36
CA ALA A 68 -10.51 -14.59 20.98
C ALA A 68 -11.08 -15.81 20.23
N SER A 69 -11.02 -15.82 18.89
CA SER A 69 -11.45 -16.95 18.07
C SER A 69 -10.44 -18.11 17.99
N ASN A 70 -9.17 -17.86 18.30
CA ASN A 70 -8.11 -18.86 18.25
C ASN A 70 -7.14 -18.68 19.44
N PRO A 71 -7.54 -19.12 20.65
CA PRO A 71 -6.78 -18.87 21.88
C PRO A 71 -5.41 -19.56 21.89
N ASP A 72 -5.37 -20.78 21.35
CA ASP A 72 -4.17 -21.65 21.32
C ASP A 72 -3.33 -21.44 20.04
N GLY A 73 -3.77 -20.54 19.16
CA GLY A 73 -3.07 -20.21 17.94
C GLY A 73 -1.74 -19.47 18.19
N PRO A 74 -0.78 -19.58 17.27
CA PRO A 74 0.46 -18.82 17.33
C PRO A 74 0.19 -17.31 17.41
N ASP A 75 1.08 -16.57 18.08
CA ASP A 75 1.03 -15.11 18.02
C ASP A 75 1.39 -14.61 16.61
N ALA A 76 1.06 -13.36 16.31
CA ALA A 76 1.26 -12.79 14.98
C ALA A 76 2.73 -12.85 14.50
N VAL A 77 3.69 -12.70 15.42
CA VAL A 77 5.12 -12.76 15.10
C VAL A 77 5.50 -14.19 14.71
N THR A 78 4.99 -15.16 15.46
CA THR A 78 5.20 -16.59 15.22
C THR A 78 4.56 -17.01 13.90
N SER A 79 3.33 -16.58 13.60
CA SER A 79 2.68 -16.85 12.31
C SER A 79 3.49 -16.31 11.12
N ILE A 80 3.97 -15.07 11.20
CA ILE A 80 4.80 -14.47 10.14
C ILE A 80 6.12 -15.24 9.96
N ARG A 81 6.74 -15.70 11.06
CA ARG A 81 7.95 -16.53 11.00
C ARG A 81 7.66 -17.86 10.33
N MET A 82 6.59 -18.54 10.73
CA MET A 82 6.15 -19.80 10.11
C MET A 82 5.91 -19.61 8.62
N ASP A 83 5.17 -18.58 8.20
CA ASP A 83 4.91 -18.31 6.78
C ASP A 83 6.22 -18.06 5.99
N ARG A 84 7.17 -17.32 6.56
CA ARG A 84 8.48 -17.08 5.95
C ARG A 84 9.27 -18.37 5.78
N ASP A 85 9.27 -19.24 6.79
CA ASP A 85 9.98 -20.51 6.75
C ASP A 85 9.34 -21.49 5.74
N HIS A 86 8.02 -21.47 5.58
CA HIS A 86 7.31 -22.29 4.59
C HIS A 86 7.53 -21.83 3.15
N GLY A 87 7.65 -20.51 2.92
CA GLY A 87 7.94 -19.94 1.60
C GLY A 87 9.27 -20.41 0.98
N HIS A 88 10.27 -20.75 1.81
CA HIS A 88 11.55 -21.28 1.33
C HIS A 88 11.51 -22.75 0.90
N THR A 89 10.44 -23.49 1.23
CA THR A 89 10.36 -24.92 0.94
C THR A 89 9.74 -25.20 -0.43
N GLN A 90 8.88 -24.30 -0.93
CA GLN A 90 8.26 -24.46 -2.25
C GLN A 90 9.22 -24.19 -3.42
N ASP A 91 10.27 -23.39 -3.22
CA ASP A 91 11.24 -23.07 -4.28
C ASP A 91 12.29 -24.19 -4.49
N ARG A 92 12.58 -25.00 -3.47
CA ARG A 92 13.53 -26.13 -3.57
C ARG A 92 12.97 -27.38 -4.25
N MET A 93 11.65 -27.54 -4.32
CA MET A 93 11.04 -28.70 -4.99
C MET A 93 11.00 -28.58 -6.53
N VAL A 94 11.25 -27.39 -7.08
CA VAL A 94 11.29 -27.17 -8.53
C VAL A 94 12.66 -27.54 -9.12
N ASP A 95 13.73 -27.43 -8.34
CA ASP A 95 15.11 -27.71 -8.80
C ASP A 95 15.50 -29.19 -8.75
N GLU A 96 14.85 -30.04 -7.95
CA GLU A 96 15.18 -31.48 -7.87
C GLU A 96 14.50 -32.34 -8.96
N ARG A 97 13.82 -31.72 -9.93
CA ARG A 97 13.14 -32.41 -11.05
C ARG A 97 13.66 -32.01 -12.44
N SER A 98 14.77 -31.27 -12.54
CA SER A 98 15.42 -30.92 -13.82
C SER A 98 16.68 -31.74 -14.08
#